data_AF-A0A2T5YG47-F1
#
_entry.id   AF-A0A2T5YG47-F1
#
_cell.length_a   1.000
_cell.length_b   1.000
_cell.length_c   1.000
_cell.angle_alpha   90.00
_cell.angle_beta   90.00
_cell.angle_gamma   90.00
#
_symmetry.space_group_name_H-M   'P 1'
#
loop_
_entity.id
_entity.type
_entity.pdbx_description
1 polymer ?
#
loop_
_entity_poly.entity_id
_entity_poly.type
_entity_poly.pdbx_seq_one_letter_code
_entity_poly.pdbx_strand_id
1 'polypeptide(L)' 'MHEGKEDYESEEARQVKGSRESYVLTEENGKTRLDISSEMGEEYYEQMSQAWDRALQKLKQLA' A
#
# COMPACT_ATOMS: atom_id res chain seq x y z
N MET A 1 -4.69 -6.11 -25.45
CA MET A 1 -5.83 -6.10 -24.51
C MET A 1 -5.72 -7.39 -23.72
N HIS A 2 -5.26 -7.37 -22.46
CA HIS A 2 -5.22 -8.58 -21.64
C HIS A 2 -6.65 -8.84 -21.13
N GLU A 3 -7.16 -10.04 -21.38
CA GLU A 3 -8.55 -10.50 -21.16
C GLU A 3 -8.96 -10.62 -19.69
N GLY A 4 -8.65 -9.64 -18.83
CA GLY A 4 -9.09 -9.60 -17.44
C GLY A 4 -8.70 -10.82 -16.59
N LYS A 5 -7.79 -11.68 -17.08
CA LYS A 5 -7.25 -12.80 -16.32
C LYS A 5 -6.14 -12.27 -15.42
N GLU A 6 -6.34 -12.45 -14.13
CA GLU A 6 -5.32 -12.18 -13.13
C GLU A 6 -4.07 -13.02 -13.45
N ASP A 7 -2.96 -12.33 -13.67
CA ASP A 7 -1.68 -12.95 -13.97
C ASP A 7 -0.90 -13.13 -12.68
N TYR A 8 -0.66 -14.40 -12.32
CA TYR A 8 0.07 -14.81 -11.12
C TYR A 8 1.40 -15.47 -11.44
N GLU A 9 1.78 -15.51 -12.72
CA GLU A 9 2.89 -16.32 -13.24
C GLU A 9 3.99 -15.52 -13.94
N SER A 10 3.70 -14.30 -14.43
CA SER A 10 4.69 -13.37 -14.99
C SER A 10 5.79 -13.00 -13.99
N GLU A 11 6.93 -12.52 -14.50
CA GLU A 11 8.04 -12.09 -13.66
C GLU A 11 7.62 -10.94 -12.73
N GLU A 12 6.83 -10.00 -13.25
CA GLU A 12 6.25 -8.90 -12.48
C GLU A 12 5.30 -9.41 -11.39
N ALA A 13 4.45 -10.38 -11.70
CA ALA A 13 3.58 -11.01 -10.70
C ALA A 13 4.39 -11.75 -9.62
N ARG A 14 5.51 -12.40 -9.98
CA ARG A 14 6.41 -13.08 -9.04
C ARG A 14 7.15 -12.12 -8.13
N GLN A 15 7.48 -10.91 -8.60
CA GLN A 15 8.14 -9.88 -7.78
C GLN A 15 7.26 -9.37 -6.62
N VAL A 16 5.93 -9.36 -6.81
CA VAL A 16 4.95 -9.04 -5.76
C VAL A 16 4.34 -10.29 -5.10
N LYS A 17 4.65 -11.49 -5.59
CA LYS A 17 4.11 -12.75 -5.07
C LYS A 17 4.67 -13.03 -3.69
N GLY A 18 3.88 -12.72 -2.68
CA GLY A 18 4.26 -12.85 -1.28
C GLY A 18 4.68 -11.54 -0.61
N SER A 19 4.64 -10.41 -1.33
CA SER A 19 4.85 -9.09 -0.72
C SER A 19 3.81 -8.89 0.37
N ARG A 20 4.28 -8.68 1.59
CA ARG A 20 3.41 -8.48 2.74
C ARG A 20 3.20 -7.00 2.99
N GLU A 21 1.94 -6.60 3.08
CA GLU A 21 1.56 -5.28 3.57
C GLU A 21 0.94 -5.42 4.96
N SER A 22 1.40 -4.58 5.88
CA SER A 22 0.99 -4.56 7.28
C SER A 22 0.57 -3.16 7.69
N TYR A 23 -0.52 -3.09 8.45
CA TYR A 23 -1.13 -1.86 8.92
C TYR A 23 -1.26 -1.90 10.43
N VAL A 24 -0.70 -0.90 11.11
CA VAL A 24 -0.78 -0.80 12.56
C VAL A 24 -1.42 0.53 12.92
N LEU A 25 -2.55 0.47 13.61
CA LEU A 25 -3.22 1.65 14.15
C LEU A 25 -2.88 1.78 15.62
N THR A 26 -2.33 2.93 16.01
CA THR A 26 -2.02 3.26 17.39
C THR A 26 -2.69 4.57 17.77
N GLU A 27 -3.17 4.66 19.02
CA GLU A 27 -3.61 5.92 19.58
C GLU A 27 -2.42 6.63 20.22
N GLU A 28 -2.08 7.83 19.74
CA GLU A 28 -1.05 8.69 20.32
C GLU A 28 -1.65 10.06 20.62
N ASN A 29 -1.72 10.43 21.90
CA ASN A 29 -2.17 11.76 22.37
C ASN A 29 -3.57 12.16 21.86
N GLY A 30 -4.53 11.23 21.85
CA GLY A 30 -5.88 11.46 21.35
C GLY A 30 -5.98 11.60 19.82
N LYS A 31 -4.94 11.19 19.09
CA LYS A 31 -4.94 11.09 17.62
C LYS A 31 -4.63 9.66 17.20
N THR A 32 -5.23 9.22 16.09
CA THR A 32 -4.89 7.93 15.48
C THR A 32 -3.67 8.09 14.60
N ARG A 33 -2.62 7.32 14.88
CA ARG A 33 -1.48 7.11 14.02
C ARG A 33 -1.66 5.80 13.25
N LEU A 34 -1.45 5.84 11.95
CA LEU A 34 -1.47 4.68 11.06
C LEU A 34 -0.06 4.48 10.51
N ASP A 35 0.60 3.41 10.93
CA ASP A 35 1.87 2.97 10.36
C ASP A 35 1.58 1.93 9.27
N ILE A 36 2.13 2.15 8.07
CA ILE A 36 1.99 1.28 6.90
C ILE A 36 3.37 0.72 6.58
N SER A 37 3.47 -0.58 6.40
CA SER A 37 4.70 -1.25 5.99
C SER A 37 4.39 -2.22 4.87
N SER A 38 5.00 -2.04 3.71
CA SER A 38 4.82 -2.91 2.56
C SER A 38 6.18 -3.28 1.98
N GLU A 39 6.33 -4.55 1.64
CA GLU A 39 7.45 -5.02 0.85
C GLU A 39 7.20 -4.63 -0.62
N MET A 40 8.09 -3.83 -1.20
CA MET A 40 7.99 -3.41 -2.60
C MET A 40 9.39 -3.10 -3.15
N GLY A 41 9.52 -3.12 -4.48
CA GLY A 41 10.71 -2.59 -5.15
C GLY A 41 10.85 -1.08 -4.92
N GLU A 42 12.09 -0.59 -4.86
CA GLU A 42 12.40 0.82 -4.62
C GLU A 42 11.78 1.74 -5.69
N GLU A 43 11.66 1.24 -6.92
CA GLU A 43 11.03 1.93 -8.06
C GLU A 43 9.55 2.25 -7.83
N TYR A 44 8.87 1.51 -6.94
CA TYR A 44 7.46 1.71 -6.62
C TYR A 44 7.27 2.60 -5.39
N TYR A 45 8.32 2.81 -4.57
CA TYR A 45 8.23 3.53 -3.30
C TYR A 45 7.66 4.93 -3.48
N GLU A 46 8.17 5.70 -4.44
CA GLU A 46 7.75 7.09 -4.62
C GLU A 46 6.27 7.18 -5.04
N GLN A 47 5.85 6.36 -6.01
CA GLN A 47 4.46 6.32 -6.44
C GLN A 47 3.53 5.89 -5.31
N MET A 48 3.93 4.88 -4.54
CA MET A 48 3.11 4.32 -3.46
C MET A 48 3.04 5.28 -2.27
N SER A 49 4.13 5.96 -1.92
CA SER A 49 4.16 7.03 -0.90
C SER A 49 3.21 8.17 -1.27
N GLN A 50 3.24 8.66 -2.51
CA GLN A 50 2.33 9.72 -2.97
C GLN A 50 0.86 9.27 -2.97
N ALA A 51 0.59 8.00 -3.28
CA ALA A 51 -0.76 7.45 -3.20
C ALA A 51 -1.25 7.39 -1.74
N TRP A 52 -0.38 6.97 -0.81
CA TRP A 52 -0.69 6.93 0.61
C TRP A 52 -0.94 8.31 1.21
N ASP A 53 -0.17 9.34 0.81
CA ASP A 53 -0.43 10.72 1.21
C ASP A 53 -1.86 11.17 0.85
N ARG A 54 -2.32 10.83 -0.36
CA ARG A 54 -3.69 11.13 -0.80
C ARG A 54 -4.73 10.29 -0.07
N ALA A 55 -4.45 9.03 0.20
CA ALA A 55 -5.33 8.13 0.93
C ALA A 55 -5.54 8.60 2.37
N LEU A 56 -4.46 9.01 3.06
CA LEU A 56 -4.50 9.54 4.42
C LEU A 56 -5.36 10.82 4.51
N GLN A 57 -5.33 11.70 3.50
CA GLN A 57 -6.21 12.87 3.45
C GLN A 57 -7.69 12.48 3.40
N LYS A 58 -8.03 11.43 2.64
CA LYS A 58 -9.40 10.91 2.58
C LYS A 58 -9.81 10.24 3.89
N LEU A 59 -8.92 9.45 4.49
CA LEU A 59 -9.17 8.80 5.79
C LEU A 59 -9.48 9.83 6.88
N LYS A 60 -8.80 10.98 6.87
CA LYS A 60 -9.09 12.09 7.79
C LYS A 60 -10.49 12.72 7.59
N GLN A 61 -11.13 12.54 6.44
CA GLN A 61 -12.49 13.03 6.20
C GLN A 61 -13.57 12.07 6.72
N LEU A 62 -13.20 10.82 7.02
CA LEU A 62 -14.12 9.78 7.49
C LEU A 62 -14.18 9.65 9.02
N ALA A 63 -13.34 10.39 9.74
CA ALA A 63 -13.19 10.36 11.20
C ALA A 63 -13.61 11.69 11.82
#